data_AF-A0A0T9MZK4-F1
#
_entry.id   AF-A0A0T9MZK4-F1
#
_cell.length_a   1.000
_cell.length_b   1.000
_cell.length_c   1.000
_cell.angle_alpha   90.00
_cell.angle_beta   90.00
_cell.angle_gamma   90.00
#
_symmetry.space_group_name_H-M   'P 1'
#
loop_
_entity.id
_entity.type
_entity.pdbx_description
1 polymer ?
#
loop_
_entity_poly.entity_id
_entity_poly.type
_entity_poly.pdbx_seq_one_letter_code
_entity_poly.pdbx_strand_id
1 'polypeptide(L)'
;MGNYTIRTNDDEDNAIRGAQEHIGAASVSKAFMTAILEHQHNKDEITRLRQALAQEQARNMELAASVKKFRTSMNSMFALADNNPL
;
A
#
# COMPACT_ATOMS: atom_id res chain seq x y z
N MET A 1 -7.08 19.66 -23.36
CA MET A 1 -5.75 19.12 -23.03
C MET A 1 -4.72 20.14 -23.45
N GLY A 2 -3.85 20.59 -22.52
CA GLY A 2 -2.79 21.54 -22.83
C GLY A 2 -1.66 20.88 -23.63
N ASN A 3 -0.99 21.66 -24.48
CA ASN A 3 0.18 21.19 -25.21
C ASN A 3 1.41 21.37 -24.32
N TYR A 4 2.09 20.27 -23.95
CA TYR A 4 3.30 20.31 -23.14
C TYR A 4 4.53 20.20 -24.04
N THR A 5 5.44 21.16 -23.94
CA THR A 5 6.74 21.13 -24.63
C THR A 5 7.83 20.90 -23.62
N ILE A 6 8.62 19.84 -23.80
CA ILE A 6 9.77 19.51 -22.97
C ILE A 6 11.01 19.70 -23.84
N ARG A 7 12.02 20.41 -23.33
CA ARG A 7 13.32 20.51 -23.98
C ARG A 7 14.19 19.37 -23.47
N THR A 8 14.75 18.61 -24.39
CA THR A 8 15.62 17.47 -24.12
C THR A 8 16.96 17.68 -24.80
N ASN A 9 18.02 17.10 -24.25
CA ASN A 9 19.30 16.92 -24.92
C ASN A 9 19.35 15.56 -25.64
N ASP A 10 20.41 15.32 -26.42
CA ASP A 10 20.55 14.09 -27.23
C ASP A 10 20.54 12.80 -26.39
N ASP A 11 21.10 12.83 -25.18
CA ASP A 11 21.12 11.68 -24.28
C ASP A 11 19.73 11.39 -23.70
N GLU A 12 19.00 12.44 -23.33
CA GLU A 12 17.62 12.35 -22.86
C GLU A 12 16.69 11.83 -23.96
N ASP A 13 16.84 12.31 -25.20
CA ASP A 13 16.06 11.81 -26.34
C ASP A 13 16.31 10.32 -26.62
N ASN A 14 17.57 9.87 -26.49
CA ASN A 14 17.91 8.46 -26.62
C ASN A 14 17.25 7.60 -25.54
N ALA A 15 17.30 8.06 -24.28
CA ALA A 15 16.67 7.37 -23.16
C ALA A 15 15.13 7.32 -23.31
N ILE A 16 14.52 8.43 -23.74
CA ILE A 16 13.08 8.53 -23.96
C ILE A 16 12.61 7.61 -25.08
N ARG A 17 13.36 7.54 -26.19
CA ARG A 17 13.07 6.64 -27.30
C ARG A 17 13.17 5.18 -26.87
N GLY A 18 14.21 4.81 -26.11
CA GLY A 18 14.34 3.46 -25.56
C GLY A 18 13.18 3.09 -24.63
N ALA A 19 12.75 4.01 -23.77
CA ALA A 19 11.59 3.81 -22.91
C ALA A 19 10.28 3.70 -23.71
N GLN A 20 10.09 4.54 -24.74
CA GLN A 20 8.94 4.49 -25.64
C GLN A 20 8.84 3.12 -26.33
N GLU A 21 9.96 2.61 -26.85
CA GLU A 21 10.04 1.29 -27.50
C GLU A 21 9.72 0.16 -26.53
N HIS A 22 10.25 0.22 -25.30
CA HIS A 22 9.99 -0.78 -24.28
C HIS A 22 8.51 -0.82 -23.83
N ILE A 23 7.87 0.34 -23.80
CA ILE A 23 6.43 0.49 -23.49
C ILE A 23 5.56 0.13 -24.71
N GLY A 24 6.14 0.07 -25.92
CA GLY A 24 5.40 -0.18 -27.17
C GLY A 24 4.49 0.98 -27.58
N ALA A 25 4.80 2.20 -27.15
CA ALA A 25 3.96 3.37 -27.40
C ALA A 25 4.21 3.96 -28.79
N ALA A 26 3.13 4.36 -29.48
CA ALA A 26 3.21 4.94 -30.82
C ALA A 26 3.84 6.35 -30.89
N SER A 27 3.93 7.05 -29.76
CA SER A 27 4.62 8.34 -29.66
C SER A 27 5.16 8.56 -28.25
N VAL A 28 6.24 9.34 -28.16
CA VAL A 28 6.82 9.81 -26.90
C VAL A 28 5.77 10.46 -26.00
N SER A 29 4.96 11.37 -26.55
CA SER A 29 3.92 12.08 -25.78
C SER A 29 2.88 11.11 -25.19
N LYS A 30 2.49 10.06 -25.93
CA LYS A 30 1.56 9.05 -25.43
C LYS A 30 2.21 8.21 -24.34
N ALA A 31 3.47 7.80 -24.52
CA ALA A 31 4.23 7.06 -23.50
C ALA A 31 4.32 7.84 -22.18
N PHE A 32 4.67 9.12 -22.25
CA PHE A 32 4.74 10.00 -21.08
C PHE A 32 3.39 10.19 -20.40
N MET A 33 2.33 10.46 -21.17
CA MET A 33 1.00 10.63 -20.59
C MET A 33 0.52 9.37 -19.88
N THR A 34 0.72 8.19 -20.48
CA THR A 34 0.42 6.91 -19.83
C THR A 34 1.22 6.72 -18.56
N ALA A 35 2.54 6.92 -18.61
CA ALA A 35 3.40 6.78 -17.44
C ALA A 35 3.04 7.76 -16.30
N ILE A 36 2.66 9.00 -16.62
CA ILE A 36 2.21 9.99 -15.64
C ILE A 36 0.91 9.55 -14.97
N LEU A 37 -0.07 9.08 -15.75
CA LEU A 37 -1.35 8.61 -15.22
C LEU A 37 -1.17 7.36 -14.36
N GLU A 38 -0.37 6.40 -14.81
CA GLU A 38 -0.03 5.20 -14.03
C GLU A 38 0.70 5.56 -12.74
N HIS A 39 1.63 6.51 -12.79
CA HIS A 39 2.32 6.96 -11.58
C HIS A 39 1.37 7.62 -10.58
N GLN A 40 0.44 8.45 -11.05
CA GLN A 40 -0.59 9.06 -10.20
C GLN A 40 -1.50 7.98 -9.59
N HIS A 41 -1.97 7.05 -10.41
CA HIS A 41 -2.79 5.92 -9.95
C HIS A 41 -2.07 5.10 -8.87
N ASN A 42 -0.82 4.70 -9.12
CA ASN A 42 -0.03 3.92 -8.18
C ASN A 42 0.22 4.67 -6.87
N LYS A 43 0.41 5.99 -6.94
CA LYS A 43 0.56 6.83 -5.75
C LYS A 43 -0.72 6.86 -4.90
N ASP A 44 -1.88 6.96 -5.54
CA ASP A 44 -3.17 6.93 -4.88
C ASP A 44 -3.45 5.55 -4.26
N GLU A 45 -3.13 4.47 -4.98
CA GLU A 45 -3.24 3.10 -4.46
C GLU A 45 -2.32 2.86 -3.26
N ILE A 46 -1.06 3.29 -3.32
CA ILE A 46 -0.13 3.18 -2.18
C ILE A 46 -0.70 3.91 -0.96
N THR A 47 -1.30 5.08 -1.16
CA THR A 47 -1.92 5.84 -0.07
C THR A 47 -3.10 5.09 0.54
N ARG A 48 -3.97 4.51 -0.27
CA ARG A 48 -5.09 3.67 0.19
C ARG A 48 -4.60 2.42 0.92
N LEU A 49 -3.60 1.72 0.39
CA LEU A 49 -3.03 0.52 1.01
C LEU A 49 -2.40 0.83 2.36
N ARG A 50 -1.71 1.96 2.51
CA ARG A 50 -1.17 2.42 3.80
C ARG A 50 -2.27 2.66 4.83
N GLN A 51 -3.39 3.27 4.43
CA GLN A 51 -4.54 3.48 5.31
C GLN A 51 -5.18 2.15 5.73
N ALA A 52 -5.39 1.24 4.78
CA ALA A 52 -5.93 -0.10 5.06
C ALA A 52 -5.01 -0.90 6.00
N LEU A 53 -3.69 -0.82 5.80
CA LEU A 53 -2.72 -1.46 6.67
C LEU A 53 -2.77 -0.89 8.10
N ALA A 54 -2.84 0.43 8.25
CA ALA A 54 -2.95 1.06 9.56
C ALA A 54 -4.24 0.64 10.29
N GLN A 55 -5.35 0.55 9.56
CA GLN A 55 -6.63 0.06 10.10
C GLN A 55 -6.52 -1.40 10.54
N GLU A 56 -5.90 -2.26 9.73
CA GLU A 56 -5.72 -3.68 10.06
C GLU A 56 -4.82 -3.87 11.28
N GLN A 57 -3.76 -3.07 11.41
CA GLN A 57 -2.90 -3.08 12.59
C GLN A 57 -3.68 -2.68 13.85
N ALA A 58 -4.53 -1.66 13.78
CA ALA A 58 -5.38 -1.26 14.90
C ALA A 58 -6.35 -2.40 15.29
N ARG A 59 -7.02 -3.03 14.31
CA ARG A 59 -7.90 -4.19 14.55
C ARG A 59 -7.15 -5.35 15.20
N ASN A 60 -5.93 -5.64 14.75
CA ASN A 60 -5.11 -6.71 15.29
C ASN A 60 -4.67 -6.42 16.73
N MET A 61 -4.32 -5.16 17.05
CA MET A 61 -4.03 -4.76 18.43
C MET A 61 -5.24 -4.94 19.36
N GLU A 62 -6.43 -4.56 18.91
CA GLU A 62 -7.68 -4.78 19.65
C GLU A 62 -7.97 -6.27 19.87
N LEU A 63 -7.79 -7.09 18.83
CA LEU A 63 -7.94 -8.54 18.92
C LEU A 63 -6.94 -9.14 19.91
N ALA A 64 -5.67 -8.76 19.84
CA ALA A 64 -4.63 -9.23 20.76
C ALA A 64 -4.97 -8.85 22.22
N ALA A 65 -5.48 -7.64 22.44
CA ALA A 65 -5.95 -7.21 23.76
C ALA A 65 -7.15 -8.05 24.24
N SER A 66 -8.09 -8.36 23.35
CA SER A 66 -9.25 -9.21 23.66
C SER A 66 -8.82 -10.63 24.04
N VAL A 67 -7.93 -11.25 23.26
CA VAL A 67 -7.37 -12.59 23.54
C VAL A 67 -6.65 -12.60 24.89
N LYS A 68 -5.87 -11.55 25.20
CA LYS A 68 -5.21 -11.42 26.51
C LYS A 68 -6.22 -11.37 27.65
N LYS A 69 -7.28 -10.56 27.53
CA LYS A 69 -8.35 -10.47 28.53
C LYS A 69 -9.07 -11.81 28.71
N PHE A 70 -9.40 -12.48 27.62
CA PHE A 70 -10.02 -13.81 27.65
C PHE A 70 -9.16 -14.81 28.41
N ARG A 71 -7.85 -14.87 28.10
CA ARG A 71 -6.90 -15.75 28.80
C ARG A 71 -6.82 -15.44 30.28
N THR A 72 -6.75 -14.17 30.67
CA THR A 72 -6.76 -13.77 32.09
C THR A 72 -8.05 -14.22 32.78
N SER A 73 -9.21 -14.00 32.15
CA SER A 73 -10.50 -14.42 32.69
C SER A 73 -10.59 -15.93 32.89
N MET A 74 -10.13 -16.72 31.92
CA MET A 74 -10.09 -18.18 32.06
C MET A 74 -9.19 -18.62 33.20
N ASN A 75 -7.98 -18.06 33.29
CA ASN A 75 -7.05 -18.40 34.36
C ASN A 75 -7.65 -18.09 35.75
N SER A 76 -8.39 -16.98 35.88
CA SER A 76 -9.10 -16.64 37.11
C SER A 76 -10.22 -17.65 37.43
N MET A 77 -10.99 -18.11 36.44
CA MET A 77 -12.03 -19.13 36.67
C MET A 77 -11.43 -20.45 37.13
N PHE A 78 -10.36 -20.92 36.49
CA PHE A 78 -9.69 -22.16 36.90
C PHE A 78 -9.07 -22.06 38.29
N ALA A 79 -8.43 -20.93 38.60
CA ALA A 79 -7.89 -20.71 39.95
C ALA A 79 -8.99 -20.67 41.04
N LEU A 80 -10.18 -20.15 40.72
CA LEU A 80 -11.32 -20.19 41.65
C LEU A 80 -11.90 -21.60 41.80
N ALA A 81 -11.87 -22.42 40.75
CA ALA A 81 -12.30 -23.81 40.81
C ALA A 81 -11.34 -24.69 41.64
N ASP A 82 -10.02 -24.47 41.54
CA ASP A 82 -9.02 -25.20 42.32
C ASP A 82 -9.01 -24.82 43.82
N ASN A 83 -9.45 -23.62 44.17
CA ASN A 83 -9.49 -23.12 45.55
C ASN A 83 -10.79 -23.43 46.30
N ASN A 84 -11.72 -24.18 45.70
CA ASN A 84 -12.94 -24.62 46.34
C ASN A 84 -12.94 -26.15 46.50
N PRO A 85 -12.19 -26.71 47.47
CA PRO A 85 -12.24 -28.14 47.74
C PRO A 85 -13.62 -28.50 48.29
N LEU A 86 -14.26 -29.49 47.65
CA LEU A 86 -15.43 -30.19 48.18
C LEU A 86 -15.13 -30.86 49.52
#